data_AF-W8EFS5-F1
#
_entry.id   AF-W8EFS5-F1
#
_cell.length_a   1.000
_cell.length_b   1.000
_cell.length_c   1.000
_cell.angle_alpha   90.00
_cell.angle_beta   90.00
_cell.angle_gamma   90.00
#
_symmetry.space_group_name_H-M   'P 1'
#
loop_
_entity.id
_entity.type
_entity.pdbx_description
1 polymer ?
#
loop_
_entity_poly.entity_id
_entity_poly.type
_entity_poly.pdbx_seq_one_letter_code
_entity_poly.pdbx_strand_id
1 'polypeptide(L)'
;MKRFGDKDKVAADECYAQVAEKFATVTATTPKQDLFSGEAVKITKKKQFCLHECIGKKNKLLTEDGSLNKTFIADYAMKSVFKEQWQKQIGQKALDKCLEETYIPWPAEETENKCNPVYVQFQHCLWLEYESNCPDNKIKLTKKCEKTRNRYRMQKSTSN
;
A
#
# COMPACT_ATOMS: atom_id res chain seq x y z
N MET A 1 8.03 -0.60 1.04
CA MET A 1 8.35 -0.96 -0.35
C MET A 1 7.62 0.05 -1.22
N LYS A 2 8.30 1.02 -1.86
CA LYS A 2 7.61 2.16 -2.49
C LYS A 2 6.72 1.76 -3.69
N ARG A 3 7.00 0.59 -4.28
CA ARG A 3 6.34 -0.04 -5.43
C ARG A 3 6.54 -1.55 -5.29
N PHE A 4 5.52 -2.35 -5.54
CA PHE A 4 5.59 -3.81 -5.56
C PHE A 4 6.23 -4.29 -6.87
N GLY A 5 7.55 -4.07 -6.99
CA GLY A 5 8.31 -4.37 -8.21
C GLY A 5 8.23 -3.29 -9.28
N ASP A 6 8.83 -3.57 -10.44
CA ASP A 6 9.03 -2.58 -11.52
C ASP A 6 7.76 -2.33 -12.37
N LYS A 7 6.81 -3.27 -12.37
CA LYS A 7 5.54 -3.18 -13.12
C LYS A 7 4.63 -2.03 -12.65
N ASP A 8 4.82 -1.57 -11.43
CA ASP A 8 4.04 -0.46 -10.86
C ASP A 8 4.36 0.89 -11.49
N LYS A 9 5.49 1.07 -12.21
CA LYS A 9 5.88 2.40 -12.70
C LYS A 9 5.00 2.91 -13.85
N VAL A 10 4.71 2.08 -14.86
CA VAL A 10 3.91 2.48 -16.03
C VAL A 10 2.43 2.56 -15.68
N ALA A 11 1.92 1.57 -14.93
CA ALA A 11 0.54 1.57 -14.46
C ALA A 11 0.24 2.78 -13.56
N ALA A 12 1.22 3.27 -12.79
CA ALA A 12 1.03 4.41 -11.90
C ALA A 12 0.63 5.68 -12.64
N ASP A 13 1.29 6.04 -13.76
CA ASP A 13 1.04 7.32 -14.43
C ASP A 13 -0.40 7.39 -15.01
N GLU A 14 -0.87 6.31 -15.62
CA GLU A 14 -2.26 6.21 -16.10
C GLU A 14 -3.27 6.26 -14.95
N CYS A 15 -2.98 5.57 -13.84
CA CYS A 15 -3.85 5.57 -12.68
C CYS A 15 -3.88 6.94 -11.97
N TYR A 16 -2.77 7.69 -11.97
CA TYR A 16 -2.75 9.06 -11.45
C TYR A 16 -3.70 9.96 -12.25
N ALA A 17 -3.72 9.85 -13.58
CA ALA A 17 -4.64 10.61 -14.41
C ALA A 17 -6.11 10.25 -14.12
N GLN A 18 -6.43 8.95 -14.06
CA GLN A 18 -7.80 8.47 -13.77
C GLN A 18 -8.30 8.92 -12.39
N VAL A 19 -7.44 8.87 -11.36
CA VAL A 19 -7.80 9.34 -10.01
C VAL A 19 -7.93 10.86 -9.97
N ALA A 20 -7.06 11.60 -10.67
CA ALA A 20 -7.19 13.05 -10.75
C ALA A 20 -8.53 13.46 -11.37
N GLU A 21 -8.94 12.80 -12.45
CA GLU A 21 -10.24 13.02 -13.11
C GLU A 21 -11.41 12.66 -12.18
N LYS A 22 -11.38 11.48 -11.54
CA LYS A 22 -12.42 11.01 -10.62
C LYS A 22 -12.65 11.98 -9.44
N PHE A 23 -11.62 12.69 -9.00
CA PHE A 23 -11.70 13.66 -7.91
C PHE A 23 -11.68 15.12 -8.38
N ALA A 24 -11.80 15.41 -9.68
CA ALA A 24 -11.67 16.77 -10.22
C ALA A 24 -12.75 17.72 -9.66
N THR A 25 -13.99 17.25 -9.56
CA THR A 25 -15.13 18.02 -9.02
C THR A 25 -14.96 18.35 -7.54
N VAL A 26 -14.51 17.39 -6.73
CA VAL A 26 -14.20 17.58 -5.30
C VAL A 26 -13.07 18.60 -5.13
N THR A 27 -12.04 18.53 -5.97
CA THR A 27 -10.87 19.42 -5.87
C THR A 27 -11.18 20.85 -6.34
N ALA A 28 -12.19 21.04 -7.20
CA ALA A 28 -12.65 22.34 -7.67
C ALA A 28 -13.55 23.09 -6.66
N THR A 29 -14.31 22.36 -5.85
CA THR A 29 -15.22 22.94 -4.83
C THR A 29 -14.55 23.14 -3.47
N THR A 30 -13.40 22.51 -3.25
CA THR A 30 -12.64 22.67 -2.00
C THR A 30 -11.78 23.94 -2.10
N PRO A 31 -11.89 24.92 -1.17
CA PRO A 31 -10.95 26.06 -1.10
C PRO A 31 -9.51 25.54 -0.99
N LYS A 32 -8.49 26.41 -1.13
CA LYS A 32 -7.09 26.07 -0.73
C LYS A 32 -7.05 25.73 0.76
N GLN A 33 -7.49 24.52 1.12
CA GLN A 33 -7.59 24.02 2.46
C GLN A 33 -6.18 23.69 2.95
N ASP A 34 -5.98 23.87 4.25
CA ASP A 34 -4.85 23.27 4.95
C ASP A 34 -4.79 21.78 4.61
N LEU A 35 -3.66 21.35 4.02
CA LEU A 35 -3.41 19.97 3.62
C LEU A 35 -3.43 18.99 4.81
N PHE A 36 -3.34 19.53 6.03
CA PHE A 36 -3.39 18.77 7.28
C PHE A 36 -4.74 18.85 7.99
N SER A 37 -5.73 19.53 7.41
CA SER A 37 -7.10 19.48 7.91
C SER A 37 -7.64 18.04 7.83
N GLY A 38 -8.50 17.65 8.78
CA GLY A 38 -9.07 16.31 8.82
C GLY A 38 -9.80 15.92 7.53
N GLU A 39 -10.42 16.90 6.87
CA GLU A 39 -11.09 16.72 5.57
C GLU A 39 -10.09 16.50 4.43
N ALA A 40 -9.05 17.33 4.31
CA ALA A 40 -8.00 17.14 3.31
C ALA A 40 -7.25 15.81 3.48
N VAL A 41 -7.03 15.37 4.73
CA VAL A 41 -6.43 14.07 5.03
C VAL A 41 -7.33 12.93 4.58
N LYS A 42 -8.66 13.02 4.83
CA LYS A 42 -9.63 12.03 4.34
C LYS A 42 -9.62 11.96 2.81
N ILE A 43 -9.68 13.09 2.11
CA ILE A 43 -9.65 13.13 0.64
C ILE A 43 -8.35 12.52 0.11
N THR A 44 -7.20 12.91 0.68
CA THR A 44 -5.91 12.33 0.30
C THR A 44 -5.88 10.81 0.49
N LYS A 45 -6.39 10.31 1.62
CA LYS A 45 -6.48 8.86 1.89
C LYS A 45 -7.35 8.15 0.85
N LYS A 46 -8.50 8.72 0.50
CA LYS A 46 -9.39 8.19 -0.56
C LYS A 46 -8.69 8.13 -1.93
N LYS A 47 -8.00 9.20 -2.32
CA LYS A 47 -7.20 9.24 -3.55
C LYS A 47 -6.16 8.12 -3.58
N GLN A 48 -5.47 7.88 -2.46
CA GLN A 48 -4.49 6.79 -2.35
C GLN A 48 -5.15 5.41 -2.52
N PHE A 49 -6.30 5.16 -1.89
CA PHE A 49 -7.02 3.90 -2.09
C PHE A 49 -7.38 3.67 -3.56
N CYS A 50 -7.93 4.67 -4.24
CA CYS A 50 -8.26 4.55 -5.66
C CYS A 50 -7.06 4.35 -6.57
N LEU A 51 -5.96 5.06 -6.29
CA LEU A 51 -4.71 4.93 -7.05
C LEU A 51 -4.18 3.51 -6.97
N HIS A 52 -4.09 2.99 -5.75
CA HIS A 52 -3.55 1.68 -5.48
C HIS A 52 -4.49 0.56 -5.96
N GLU A 53 -5.81 0.71 -5.87
CA GLU A 53 -6.74 -0.21 -6.50
C GLU A 53 -6.52 -0.29 -8.02
N CYS A 54 -6.41 0.86 -8.70
CA CYS A 54 -6.17 0.92 -10.14
C CYS A 54 -4.86 0.22 -10.52
N ILE A 55 -3.76 0.52 -9.80
CA ILE A 55 -2.45 -0.12 -10.03
C ILE A 55 -2.55 -1.63 -9.81
N GLY A 56 -3.21 -2.05 -8.73
CA GLY A 56 -3.40 -3.45 -8.38
C GLY A 56 -4.14 -4.23 -9.47
N LYS A 57 -5.24 -3.67 -10.00
CA LYS A 57 -6.01 -4.29 -11.09
C LYS A 57 -5.19 -4.37 -12.39
N LYS A 58 -4.57 -3.26 -12.82
CA LYS A 58 -3.74 -3.24 -14.04
C LYS A 58 -2.58 -4.24 -14.00
N ASN A 59 -2.00 -4.47 -12.82
CA ASN A 59 -0.91 -5.43 -12.63
C ASN A 59 -1.37 -6.85 -12.28
N LYS A 60 -2.69 -7.13 -12.29
CA LYS A 60 -3.30 -8.42 -11.94
C LYS A 60 -3.03 -8.87 -10.49
N LEU A 61 -2.63 -7.94 -9.65
CA LEU A 61 -2.44 -8.14 -8.21
C LEU A 61 -3.78 -8.10 -7.49
N LEU A 62 -4.76 -7.39 -8.05
CA LEU A 62 -6.16 -7.46 -7.67
C LEU A 62 -6.96 -8.14 -8.76
N THR A 63 -8.01 -8.84 -8.35
CA THR A 63 -9.10 -9.29 -9.22
C THR A 63 -10.03 -8.11 -9.55
N GLU A 64 -10.95 -8.32 -10.50
CA GLU A 64 -11.86 -7.24 -10.97
C GLU A 64 -12.77 -6.70 -9.85
N ASP A 65 -13.16 -7.55 -8.90
CA ASP A 65 -13.91 -7.19 -7.69
C ASP A 65 -13.06 -6.40 -6.65
N GLY A 66 -11.76 -6.24 -6.89
CA GLY A 66 -10.82 -5.53 -6.02
C GLY A 66 -10.27 -6.37 -4.87
N SER A 67 -10.56 -7.68 -4.81
CA SER A 67 -9.93 -8.58 -3.85
C SER A 67 -8.50 -8.96 -4.28
N LEU A 68 -7.70 -9.50 -3.33
CA LEU A 68 -6.31 -9.86 -3.60
C LEU A 68 -6.25 -11.12 -4.47
N ASN A 69 -5.49 -11.06 -5.56
CA ASN A 69 -5.15 -12.25 -6.35
C ASN A 69 -4.03 -13.04 -5.66
N LYS A 70 -4.37 -13.72 -4.55
CA LYS A 70 -3.42 -14.33 -3.62
C LYS A 70 -2.36 -15.19 -4.32
N THR A 71 -2.79 -16.09 -5.21
CA THR A 71 -1.90 -17.00 -5.94
C THR A 71 -0.90 -16.25 -6.82
N PHE A 72 -1.38 -15.27 -7.59
CA PHE A 72 -0.51 -14.48 -8.47
C PHE A 72 0.45 -13.61 -7.65
N ILE A 73 -0.03 -12.98 -6.58
CA ILE A 73 0.80 -12.15 -5.70
C ILE A 73 1.94 -12.98 -5.11
N ALA A 74 1.63 -14.14 -4.52
CA ALA A 74 2.64 -15.00 -3.90
C ALA A 74 3.69 -15.45 -4.93
N ASP A 75 3.25 -15.90 -6.11
CA ASP A 75 4.14 -16.33 -7.17
C ASP A 75 5.05 -15.19 -7.67
N TYR A 76 4.46 -14.02 -7.96
CA TYR A 76 5.19 -12.85 -8.43
C TYR A 76 6.20 -12.36 -7.38
N ALA A 77 5.80 -12.32 -6.10
CA ALA A 77 6.67 -11.90 -5.02
C ALA A 77 7.91 -12.79 -4.90
N MET A 78 7.69 -14.11 -4.89
CA MET A 78 8.76 -15.09 -4.69
C MET A 78 9.69 -15.24 -5.91
N LYS A 79 9.18 -14.95 -7.12
CA LYS A 79 9.97 -15.00 -8.37
C LYS A 79 10.68 -13.68 -8.69
N SER A 80 10.05 -12.54 -8.44
CA SER A 80 10.48 -11.25 -9.00
C SER A 80 10.83 -10.19 -7.95
N VAL A 81 10.25 -10.27 -6.75
CA VAL A 81 10.47 -9.27 -5.70
C VAL A 81 11.60 -9.68 -4.76
N PHE A 82 11.50 -10.87 -4.17
CA PHE A 82 12.48 -11.38 -3.21
C PHE A 82 13.61 -12.11 -3.93
N LYS A 83 14.75 -11.45 -4.10
CA LYS A 83 15.85 -11.93 -4.95
C LYS A 83 16.79 -12.88 -4.20
N GLU A 84 17.08 -12.58 -2.94
CA GLU A 84 18.00 -13.37 -2.12
C GLU A 84 17.24 -14.40 -1.25
N GLN A 85 17.90 -15.50 -0.89
CA GLN A 85 17.26 -16.58 -0.11
C GLN A 85 16.72 -16.12 1.25
N TRP A 86 17.46 -15.24 1.96
CA TRP A 86 17.00 -14.68 3.23
C TRP A 86 15.75 -13.80 3.05
N GLN A 87 15.66 -13.09 1.92
CA GLN A 87 14.48 -12.27 1.59
C GLN A 87 13.27 -13.15 1.33
N LYS A 88 13.47 -14.27 0.63
CA LYS A 88 12.40 -15.25 0.34
C LYS A 88 11.84 -15.88 1.62
N GLN A 89 12.68 -16.20 2.60
CA GLN A 89 12.23 -16.77 3.87
C GLN A 89 11.35 -15.79 4.66
N ILE A 90 11.75 -14.53 4.76
CA ILE A 90 10.96 -13.49 5.44
C ILE A 90 9.73 -13.14 4.62
N GLY A 91 9.91 -13.00 3.31
CA GLY A 91 8.86 -12.69 2.35
C GLY A 91 7.75 -13.72 2.36
N GLN A 92 8.07 -15.02 2.40
CA GLN A 92 7.08 -16.08 2.48
C GLN A 92 6.23 -15.95 3.76
N LYS A 93 6.86 -15.82 4.93
CA LYS A 93 6.14 -15.64 6.20
C LYS A 93 5.24 -14.39 6.19
N ALA A 94 5.74 -13.30 5.61
CA ALA A 94 5.00 -12.06 5.48
C ALA A 94 3.80 -12.22 4.52
N LEU A 95 3.96 -12.95 3.41
CA LEU A 95 2.89 -13.26 2.47
C LEU A 95 1.82 -14.15 3.12
N ASP A 96 2.23 -15.22 3.81
CA ASP A 96 1.31 -16.16 4.47
C ASP A 96 0.40 -15.43 5.46
N LYS A 97 0.95 -14.47 6.20
CA LYS A 97 0.17 -13.62 7.10
C LYS A 97 -0.70 -12.62 6.34
N CYS A 98 -0.09 -11.79 5.51
CA CYS A 98 -0.78 -10.62 4.93
C CYS A 98 -1.81 -11.00 3.85
N LEU A 99 -1.69 -12.16 3.20
CA LEU A 99 -2.70 -12.62 2.24
C LEU A 99 -3.94 -13.20 2.94
N GLU A 100 -3.81 -13.66 4.17
CA GLU A 100 -4.92 -14.19 4.98
C GLU A 100 -5.53 -13.15 5.95
N GLU A 101 -4.92 -11.97 6.03
CA GLU A 101 -5.40 -10.90 6.91
C GLU A 101 -6.74 -10.30 6.43
N THR A 102 -7.62 -10.01 7.39
CA THR A 102 -8.89 -9.33 7.12
C THR A 102 -8.68 -7.82 7.16
N TYR A 103 -8.90 -7.16 6.04
CA TYR A 103 -8.69 -5.73 5.90
C TYR A 103 -9.96 -4.92 6.10
N ILE A 104 -9.79 -3.68 6.55
CA ILE A 104 -10.90 -2.77 6.83
C ILE A 104 -11.54 -2.36 5.49
N PRO A 105 -12.86 -2.52 5.31
CA PRO A 105 -13.54 -2.12 4.08
C PRO A 105 -13.64 -0.61 3.96
N TRP A 106 -14.08 -0.13 2.79
CA TRP A 106 -14.43 1.27 2.62
C TRP A 106 -15.60 1.65 3.56
N PRO A 107 -15.59 2.84 4.18
CA PRO A 107 -16.64 3.25 5.11
C PRO A 107 -18.04 3.18 4.47
N ALA A 108 -19.01 2.58 5.16
CA ALA A 108 -20.32 2.28 4.60
C ALA A 108 -21.15 3.54 4.31
N GLU A 109 -20.93 4.59 5.10
CA GLU A 109 -21.56 5.90 5.02
C GLU A 109 -21.08 6.73 3.82
N GLU A 110 -19.99 6.32 3.16
CA GLU A 110 -19.41 7.05 2.04
C GLU A 110 -19.73 6.36 0.70
N THR A 111 -20.66 6.94 -0.06
CA THR A 111 -21.14 6.38 -1.34
C THR A 111 -20.39 6.93 -2.55
N GLU A 112 -19.81 8.12 -2.45
CA GLU A 112 -19.09 8.76 -3.54
C GLU A 112 -17.62 8.32 -3.64
N ASN A 113 -17.12 8.27 -4.88
CA ASN A 113 -15.72 7.99 -5.19
C ASN A 113 -15.16 6.72 -4.53
N LYS A 114 -16.03 5.75 -4.26
CA LYS A 114 -15.68 4.49 -3.59
C LYS A 114 -14.60 3.73 -4.37
N CYS A 115 -13.64 3.22 -3.60
CA CYS A 115 -12.54 2.38 -4.07
C CYS A 115 -12.24 1.31 -3.03
N ASN A 116 -11.65 0.20 -3.43
CA ASN A 116 -11.30 -0.89 -2.54
C ASN A 116 -9.97 -0.60 -1.80
N PRO A 117 -9.96 -0.45 -0.47
CA PRO A 117 -8.76 -0.10 0.29
C PRO A 117 -7.82 -1.29 0.53
N VAL A 118 -8.22 -2.51 0.15
CA VAL A 118 -7.51 -3.76 0.47
C VAL A 118 -6.06 -3.72 0.01
N TYR A 119 -5.76 -3.23 -1.18
CA TYR A 119 -4.39 -3.28 -1.71
C TYR A 119 -3.40 -2.40 -0.93
N VAL A 120 -3.82 -1.19 -0.52
CA VAL A 120 -2.97 -0.32 0.32
C VAL A 120 -2.67 -0.98 1.66
N GLN A 121 -3.69 -1.58 2.27
CA GLN A 121 -3.54 -2.25 3.56
C GLN A 121 -2.65 -3.49 3.44
N PHE A 122 -2.83 -4.29 2.38
CA PHE A 122 -1.94 -5.41 2.07
C PHE A 122 -0.48 -4.98 1.88
N GLN A 123 -0.23 -3.93 1.09
CA GLN A 123 1.12 -3.41 0.90
C GLN A 123 1.73 -2.91 2.21
N HIS A 124 0.92 -2.29 3.07
CA HIS A 124 1.37 -1.85 4.39
C HIS A 124 1.72 -3.03 5.29
N CYS A 125 0.85 -4.04 5.39
CA CYS A 125 1.11 -5.28 6.13
C CYS A 125 2.40 -5.94 5.66
N LEU A 126 2.52 -6.18 4.36
CA LEU A 126 3.67 -6.89 3.80
C LEU A 126 4.98 -6.14 4.06
N TRP A 127 4.97 -4.83 3.86
CA TRP A 127 6.14 -4.01 4.14
C TRP A 127 6.50 -4.00 5.63
N LEU A 128 5.51 -3.93 6.52
CA LEU A 128 5.73 -3.93 7.96
C LEU A 128 6.32 -5.25 8.44
N GLU A 129 5.74 -6.37 8.03
CA GLU A 129 6.26 -7.71 8.35
C GLU A 129 7.67 -7.91 7.82
N TYR A 130 7.92 -7.48 6.58
CA TYR A 130 9.23 -7.63 5.97
C TYR A 130 10.32 -6.79 6.67
N GLU A 131 10.05 -5.52 6.98
CA GLU A 131 11.02 -4.66 7.68
C GLU A 131 11.22 -5.05 9.14
N SER A 132 10.16 -5.50 9.83
CA SER A 132 10.24 -5.89 11.24
C SER A 132 11.07 -7.16 11.45
N ASN A 133 11.13 -8.01 10.43
CA ASN A 133 11.88 -9.27 10.44
C ASN A 133 13.18 -9.19 9.62
N CYS A 134 13.60 -8.00 9.20
CA CYS A 134 14.84 -7.81 8.45
C CYS A 134 16.06 -8.16 9.35
N PRO A 135 16.95 -9.09 8.94
CA PRO A 135 18.05 -9.53 9.79
C PRO A 135 19.07 -8.41 10.04
N ASP A 136 19.61 -8.32 11.26
CA ASP A 136 20.50 -7.22 11.67
C ASP A 136 21.70 -7.02 10.72
N ASN A 137 22.28 -8.12 10.22
CA ASN A 137 23.39 -8.09 9.27
C ASN A 137 23.02 -7.66 7.83
N LYS A 138 21.72 -7.52 7.52
CA LYS A 138 21.18 -7.03 6.25
C LYS A 138 20.53 -5.65 6.38
N ILE A 139 20.40 -5.14 7.60
CA ILE A 139 19.87 -3.81 7.88
C ILE A 139 20.81 -2.74 7.34
N LYS A 140 20.30 -1.88 6.44
CA LYS A 140 20.99 -0.64 6.07
C LYS A 140 20.88 0.37 7.22
N LEU A 141 22.03 0.81 7.74
CA LEU A 141 22.17 1.77 8.85
C LEU A 141 22.38 3.22 8.37
N THR A 142 21.67 3.62 7.31
CA THR A 142 21.69 5.04 6.92
C THR A 142 20.79 5.84 7.86
N LYS A 143 21.14 7.11 8.14
CA LYS A 143 20.32 8.03 8.96
C LYS A 143 18.84 8.05 8.54
N LYS A 144 18.57 7.94 7.23
CA LYS A 144 17.22 7.88 6.66
C LYS A 144 16.48 6.59 7.06
N CYS A 145 17.16 5.44 6.98
CA CYS A 145 16.60 4.15 7.37
C CYS A 145 16.32 4.09 8.88
N GLU A 146 17.22 4.61 9.71
CA GLU A 146 17.04 4.69 11.17
C GLU A 146 15.87 5.58 11.56
N LYS A 147 15.80 6.82 11.04
CA LYS A 147 14.66 7.73 11.28
C LYS A 147 13.34 7.12 10.86
N THR A 148 13.36 6.32 9.80
CA THR A 148 12.18 5.61 9.31
C THR A 148 11.78 4.52 10.30
N ARG A 149 12.68 3.60 10.68
CA ARG A 149 12.40 2.55 11.68
C ARG A 149 11.99 3.10 13.04
N ASN A 150 12.63 4.17 13.51
CA ASN A 150 12.32 4.77 14.81
C ASN A 150 10.89 5.32 14.84
N ARG A 151 10.44 6.00 13.77
CA ARG A 151 9.03 6.43 13.67
C ARG A 151 8.04 5.27 13.76
N TYR A 152 8.36 4.14 13.14
CA TYR A 152 7.50 2.96 13.20
C TYR A 152 7.51 2.26 14.57
N ARG A 153 8.69 2.15 15.20
CA ARG A 153 8.80 1.64 16.58
C ARG A 153 7.95 2.47 17.55
N MET A 154 7.95 3.80 17.40
CA MET A 154 7.12 4.70 18.20
C MET A 154 5.61 4.54 17.92
N GLN A 155 5.20 4.27 16.68
CA GLN A 155 3.79 3.97 16.39
C GLN A 155 3.31 2.67 17.05
N LYS A 156 4.14 1.62 17.03
CA LYS A 156 3.83 0.33 17.65
C LYS A 156 3.68 0.43 19.17
N SER A 157 4.43 1.30 19.85
CA SER A 157 4.29 1.54 21.29
C SER A 157 3.01 2.27 21.69
N THR A 158 2.34 2.97 20.77
CA THR A 158 1.07 3.66 21.01
C THR A 158 -0.17 2.83 20.68
N SER A 159 -0.01 1.63 20.11
CA SER A 159 -1.12 0.74 19.72
C SER A 159 -1.21 -0.50 20.60
N ASN A 160 -0.49 -0.53 21.73
CA ASN A 160 -0.58 -1.53 22.78
C ASN A 160 -1.16 -0.90 24.04
#